data_AF-A0AAV1EGC9-F1
#
_entry.id   AF-A0AAV1EGC9-F1
#
_cell.length_a   1.000
_cell.length_b   1.000
_cell.length_c   1.000
_cell.angle_alpha   90.00
_cell.angle_beta   90.00
_cell.angle_gamma   90.00
#
_symmetry.space_group_name_H-M   'P 1'
#
loop_
_entity.id
_entity.type
_entity.pdbx_description
1 polymer ?
#
loop_
_entity_poly.entity_id
_entity_poly.type
_entity_poly.pdbx_seq_one_letter_code
_entity_poly.pdbx_strand_id
1 'polypeptide(L)'
;MAKIATPLLLALLFLVVADASATTLQEICQGTSDAKYCVTLLKGTVSSTPTDFKSPVWKAKATDQARLKVEAALNYIQRKNDPQRHDTCLTYLPLAINSIKAGDLLEASSNIGDCADSYDGDGKVVQDAKRLADEAYTATNIVNEVIKKA
;
A
#
# COMPACT_ATOMS: atom_id res chain seq x y z
N MET A 1 0.75 27.85 -52.43
CA MET A 1 1.54 27.63 -51.20
C MET A 1 0.56 27.37 -50.07
N ALA A 2 0.34 26.11 -49.69
CA ALA A 2 -0.55 25.76 -48.58
C ALA A 2 0.22 25.87 -47.26
N LYS A 3 -0.21 26.75 -46.36
CA LYS A 3 0.32 26.81 -45.00
C LYS A 3 -0.24 25.62 -44.22
N ILE A 4 0.66 24.73 -43.78
CA ILE A 4 0.37 23.65 -42.85
C ILE A 4 0.07 24.30 -41.49
N ALA A 5 -1.22 24.43 -41.18
CA ALA A 5 -1.65 24.74 -39.84
C ALA A 5 -1.73 23.43 -39.05
N THR A 6 -1.02 23.42 -37.92
CA THR A 6 -1.34 22.65 -36.72
C THR A 6 -0.83 21.20 -36.61
N PRO A 7 0.33 21.01 -35.97
CA PRO A 7 0.55 19.89 -35.05
C PRO A 7 0.42 20.31 -33.57
N LEU A 8 0.20 21.59 -33.25
CA LEU A 8 0.26 22.11 -31.88
C LEU A 8 -0.90 21.64 -30.97
N LEU A 9 -2.02 21.17 -31.54
CA LEU A 9 -3.20 20.78 -30.74
C LEU A 9 -3.01 19.44 -30.00
N LEU A 10 -2.16 18.54 -30.50
CA LEU A 10 -1.93 17.26 -29.82
C LEU A 10 -1.07 17.43 -28.56
N ALA A 11 -0.15 18.39 -28.49
CA ALA A 11 0.76 18.54 -27.35
C ALA A 11 0.06 19.06 -26.07
N LEU A 12 -0.98 19.88 -26.20
CA LEU A 12 -1.73 20.43 -25.06
C LEU A 12 -2.64 19.38 -24.38
N LEU A 13 -3.01 18.31 -25.08
CA LEU A 13 -3.79 17.20 -24.53
C LEU A 13 -2.96 16.23 -23.69
N PHE A 14 -1.62 16.26 -23.74
CA PHE A 14 -0.78 15.37 -22.94
C PHE A 14 -0.33 15.96 -21.59
N LEU A 15 -0.35 17.29 -21.44
CA LEU A 15 0.08 17.98 -20.21
C LEU A 15 -1.01 18.04 -19.13
N VAL A 16 -2.28 18.16 -19.52
CA VAL A 16 -3.40 18.30 -18.56
C VAL A 16 -3.77 16.97 -17.89
N VAL A 17 -3.42 15.84 -18.51
CA VAL A 17 -3.93 14.51 -18.10
C VAL A 17 -3.03 13.83 -17.06
N ALA A 18 -1.75 14.19 -17.00
CA ALA A 18 -0.84 13.67 -15.96
C ALA A 18 -1.13 14.29 -14.58
N ASP A 19 -1.61 15.53 -14.55
CA ASP A 19 -1.80 16.32 -13.32
C ASP A 19 -3.06 15.94 -12.54
N ALA A 20 -4.13 15.54 -13.27
CA ALA A 20 -5.41 15.17 -12.65
C ALA A 20 -5.27 13.92 -11.75
N SER A 21 -4.58 12.87 -12.19
CA SER A 21 -4.39 11.66 -11.37
C SER A 21 -3.55 11.90 -10.12
N ALA A 22 -2.58 12.82 -10.18
CA ALA A 22 -1.75 13.18 -9.04
C ALA A 22 -2.54 13.99 -8.01
N THR A 23 -3.40 14.90 -8.47
CA THR A 23 -4.30 15.69 -7.63
C THR A 23 -5.34 14.79 -6.95
N THR A 24 -6.01 13.91 -7.69
CA THR A 24 -7.01 13.00 -7.12
C THR A 24 -6.40 11.98 -6.14
N LEU A 25 -5.17 11.54 -6.37
CA LEU A 25 -4.46 10.68 -5.40
C LEU A 25 -4.16 11.43 -4.09
N GLN A 26 -3.78 12.71 -4.16
CA GLN A 26 -3.58 13.53 -2.97
C GLN A 26 -4.90 13.71 -2.20
N GLU A 27 -6.00 13.99 -2.91
CA GLU A 27 -7.33 14.15 -2.33
C GLU A 27 -7.79 12.87 -1.62
N ILE A 28 -7.64 11.70 -2.25
CA ILE A 28 -8.12 10.45 -1.64
C ILE A 28 -7.26 10.00 -0.46
N CYS A 29 -5.96 10.33 -0.49
CA CYS A 29 -5.05 10.12 0.63
C CYS A 29 -5.20 11.16 1.74
N GLN A 30 -5.91 12.27 1.50
CA GLN A 30 -6.15 13.29 2.50
C GLN A 30 -6.99 12.73 3.66
N GLY A 31 -6.60 13.09 4.89
CA GLY A 31 -7.25 12.59 6.10
C GLY A 31 -7.11 11.08 6.30
N THR A 32 -6.11 10.44 5.68
CA THR A 32 -5.62 9.14 6.15
C THR A 32 -4.70 9.35 7.35
N SER A 33 -4.43 8.29 8.10
CA SER A 33 -3.50 8.31 9.24
C SER A 33 -2.07 8.79 8.87
N ASP A 34 -1.61 8.54 7.64
CA ASP A 34 -0.42 9.14 7.06
C ASP A 34 -0.61 9.44 5.56
N ALA A 35 -0.99 10.68 5.24
CA ALA A 35 -1.25 11.10 3.87
C ALA A 35 -0.02 11.01 2.95
N LYS A 36 1.19 11.30 3.47
CA LYS A 36 2.42 11.27 2.67
C LYS A 36 2.82 9.84 2.34
N TYR A 37 2.70 8.95 3.31
CA TYR A 37 2.94 7.54 3.09
C TYR A 37 1.87 6.92 2.19
N CYS A 38 0.60 7.31 2.32
CA CYS A 38 -0.48 6.89 1.42
C CYS A 38 -0.16 7.19 -0.05
N VAL A 39 0.23 8.44 -0.36
CA VAL A 39 0.60 8.82 -1.73
C VAL A 39 1.77 7.96 -2.20
N THR A 40 2.79 7.76 -1.36
CA THR A 40 3.96 6.94 -1.70
C THR A 40 3.58 5.48 -2.00
N LEU A 41 2.73 4.89 -1.15
CA LEU A 41 2.25 3.51 -1.26
C LEU A 41 1.43 3.30 -2.54
N LEU A 42 0.54 4.24 -2.87
CA LEU A 42 -0.45 4.07 -3.95
C LEU A 42 -0.02 4.70 -5.27
N LYS A 43 1.12 5.40 -5.33
CA LYS A 43 1.61 6.04 -6.56
C LYS A 43 1.75 5.09 -7.76
N GLY A 44 2.10 3.82 -7.54
CA GLY A 44 2.20 2.82 -8.59
C GLY A 44 0.85 2.25 -9.07
N THR A 45 -0.25 2.56 -8.38
CA THR A 45 -1.58 2.02 -8.68
C THR A 45 -2.36 2.87 -9.68
N VAL A 46 -1.97 4.15 -9.84
CA VAL A 46 -2.55 5.07 -10.81
C VAL A 46 -1.88 4.85 -12.17
N SER A 47 -2.67 4.62 -13.22
CA SER A 47 -2.18 4.57 -14.60
C SER A 47 -2.61 5.84 -15.32
N SER A 48 -1.72 6.46 -16.09
CA SER A 48 -1.90 7.72 -16.82
C SER A 48 -3.23 7.80 -17.59
N THR A 49 -4.24 8.39 -16.96
CA THR A 49 -5.61 8.79 -17.38
C THR A 49 -6.45 8.82 -16.09
N PRO A 50 -7.62 9.50 -16.03
CA PRO A 50 -8.31 9.66 -14.76
C PRO A 50 -8.52 8.29 -14.09
N THR A 51 -7.87 8.09 -12.94
CA THR A 51 -7.95 6.80 -12.24
C THR A 51 -9.32 6.75 -11.58
N ASP A 52 -10.11 5.74 -11.94
CA ASP A 52 -11.35 5.44 -11.24
C ASP A 52 -11.02 4.70 -9.94
N PHE A 53 -10.95 5.45 -8.84
CA PHE A 53 -10.71 4.90 -7.51
C PHE A 53 -11.86 4.00 -7.03
N LYS A 54 -13.05 4.09 -7.63
CA LYS A 54 -14.17 3.19 -7.30
C LYS A 54 -14.05 1.84 -8.00
N SER A 55 -13.23 1.76 -9.06
CA SER A 55 -13.05 0.56 -9.86
C SER A 55 -12.56 -0.61 -9.00
N PRO A 56 -13.16 -1.80 -9.14
CA PRO A 56 -12.66 -3.02 -8.51
C PRO A 56 -11.20 -3.32 -8.86
N VAL A 57 -10.76 -2.94 -10.08
CA VAL A 57 -9.37 -3.13 -10.54
C VAL A 57 -8.41 -2.25 -9.74
N TRP A 58 -8.77 -0.99 -9.49
CA TRP A 58 -7.94 -0.10 -8.68
C TRP A 58 -7.92 -0.54 -7.22
N LYS A 59 -9.09 -0.90 -6.66
CA LYS A 59 -9.19 -1.41 -5.28
C LYS A 59 -8.31 -2.66 -5.11
N ALA A 60 -8.35 -3.59 -6.06
CA ALA A 60 -7.48 -4.76 -6.04
C ALA A 60 -5.98 -4.39 -6.08
N LYS A 61 -5.56 -3.42 -6.92
CA LYS A 61 -4.17 -2.95 -6.95
C LYS A 61 -3.73 -2.29 -5.65
N ALA A 62 -4.60 -1.48 -5.03
CA ALA A 62 -4.35 -0.84 -3.75
C ALA A 62 -4.20 -1.89 -2.63
N THR A 63 -5.13 -2.84 -2.55
CA THR A 63 -5.07 -4.02 -1.67
C THR A 63 -3.77 -4.82 -1.88
N ASP A 64 -3.33 -4.97 -3.13
CA ASP A 64 -2.09 -5.66 -3.44
C ASP A 64 -0.84 -4.95 -2.87
N GLN A 65 -0.83 -3.61 -2.82
CA GLN A 65 0.26 -2.87 -2.18
C GLN A 65 0.37 -3.18 -0.68
N ALA A 66 -0.76 -3.31 0.03
CA ALA A 66 -0.75 -3.75 1.43
C ALA A 66 -0.22 -5.18 1.56
N ARG A 67 -0.69 -6.11 0.72
CA ARG A 67 -0.20 -7.50 0.68
C ARG A 67 1.31 -7.59 0.55
N LEU A 68 1.88 -6.82 -0.39
CA LEU A 68 3.33 -6.82 -0.65
C LEU A 68 4.15 -6.36 0.57
N LYS A 69 3.61 -5.46 1.41
CA LYS A 69 4.26 -5.06 2.66
C LYS A 69 4.24 -6.17 3.70
N VAL A 70 3.12 -6.88 3.85
CA VAL A 70 3.03 -8.05 4.74
C VAL A 70 3.99 -9.15 4.28
N GLU A 71 4.07 -9.41 2.98
CA GLU A 71 5.01 -10.38 2.42
C GLU A 71 6.47 -9.96 2.62
N ALA A 72 6.79 -8.68 2.51
CA ALA A 72 8.14 -8.19 2.80
C ALA A 72 8.53 -8.43 4.27
N ALA A 73 7.61 -8.16 5.20
CA ALA A 73 7.81 -8.43 6.63
C ALA A 73 8.01 -9.94 6.90
N LEU A 74 7.12 -10.78 6.36
CA LEU A 74 7.18 -12.24 6.51
C LEU A 74 8.50 -12.79 5.96
N ASN A 75 8.89 -12.37 4.75
CA ASN A 75 10.13 -12.79 4.12
C ASN A 75 11.39 -12.34 4.87
N TYR A 76 11.34 -11.20 5.56
CA TYR A 76 12.45 -10.76 6.41
C TYR A 76 12.56 -11.67 7.63
N ILE A 77 11.45 -11.85 8.34
CA ILE A 77 11.34 -12.64 9.56
C ILE A 77 11.82 -14.09 9.32
N GLN A 78 11.26 -14.76 8.31
CA GLN A 78 11.64 -16.12 7.91
C GLN A 78 13.14 -16.31 7.70
N ARG A 79 13.83 -15.29 7.16
CA ARG A 79 15.27 -15.38 6.83
C ARG A 79 16.19 -15.12 8.02
N LYS A 80 15.70 -14.48 9.08
CA LYS A 80 16.55 -14.09 10.22
C LYS A 80 16.58 -15.09 11.36
N ASN A 81 15.70 -16.08 11.34
CA ASN A 81 15.72 -17.28 12.19
C ASN A 81 16.07 -17.01 13.67
N ASP A 82 15.40 -16.04 14.31
CA ASP A 82 15.55 -15.77 15.74
C ASP A 82 14.55 -16.64 16.54
N PRO A 83 14.99 -17.71 17.22
CA PRO A 83 14.08 -18.76 17.70
C PRO A 83 13.07 -18.35 18.78
N GLN A 84 13.23 -17.20 19.45
CA GLN A 84 12.41 -16.87 20.62
C GLN A 84 11.11 -16.10 20.31
N ARG A 85 10.99 -15.45 19.15
CA ARG A 85 9.85 -14.53 18.85
C ARG A 85 9.32 -14.66 17.42
N HIS A 86 9.70 -15.75 16.76
CA HIS A 86 9.49 -15.99 15.35
C HIS A 86 8.18 -16.74 15.09
N ASP A 87 7.74 -17.59 16.01
CA ASP A 87 6.57 -18.46 15.83
C ASP A 87 5.24 -17.69 15.73
N THR A 88 5.06 -16.64 16.52
CA THR A 88 3.86 -15.79 16.48
C THR A 88 3.71 -15.14 15.11
N CYS A 89 4.73 -14.43 14.62
CA CYS A 89 4.66 -13.79 13.31
C CYS A 89 4.59 -14.77 12.14
N LEU A 90 5.22 -15.95 12.24
CA LEU A 90 5.07 -17.01 11.23
C LEU A 90 3.66 -17.59 11.20
N THR A 91 2.89 -17.43 12.27
CA THR A 91 1.47 -17.80 12.31
C THR A 91 0.61 -16.67 11.74
N TYR A 92 0.77 -15.45 12.25
CA TYR A 92 -0.17 -14.37 11.98
C TYR A 92 0.06 -13.64 10.64
N LEU A 93 1.30 -13.48 10.15
CA LEU A 93 1.52 -12.81 8.87
C LEU A 93 0.94 -13.59 7.67
N PRO A 94 1.04 -14.94 7.62
CA PRO A 94 0.30 -15.71 6.61
C PRO A 94 -1.22 -15.56 6.71
N LEU A 95 -1.78 -15.50 7.92
CA LEU A 95 -3.20 -15.23 8.12
C LEU A 95 -3.58 -13.85 7.59
N ALA A 96 -2.79 -12.82 7.90
CA ALA A 96 -3.00 -11.48 7.36
C ALA A 96 -2.98 -11.46 5.83
N ILE A 97 -2.06 -12.17 5.17
CA ILE A 97 -2.02 -12.30 3.71
C ILE A 97 -3.32 -12.92 3.19
N ASN A 98 -3.86 -13.94 3.87
CA ASN A 98 -5.11 -14.57 3.48
C ASN A 98 -6.31 -13.64 3.67
N SER A 99 -6.39 -12.90 4.78
CA SER A 99 -7.42 -11.88 5.01
C SER A 99 -7.36 -10.77 3.95
N ILE A 100 -6.17 -10.29 3.58
CA ILE A 100 -6.00 -9.31 2.48
C ILE A 100 -6.53 -9.88 1.15
N LYS A 101 -6.21 -11.14 0.82
CA LYS A 101 -6.73 -11.81 -0.38
C LYS A 101 -8.25 -11.97 -0.35
N ALA A 102 -8.84 -12.14 0.84
CA ALA A 102 -10.28 -12.19 1.04
C ALA A 102 -10.95 -10.79 1.06
N GLY A 103 -10.16 -9.72 1.08
CA GLY A 103 -10.64 -8.34 1.19
C GLY A 103 -10.94 -7.89 2.63
N ASP A 104 -10.65 -8.71 3.64
CA ASP A 104 -10.80 -8.35 5.05
C ASP A 104 -9.53 -7.64 5.57
N LEU A 105 -9.45 -6.34 5.30
CA LEU A 105 -8.32 -5.52 5.72
C LEU A 105 -8.31 -5.23 7.22
N LEU A 106 -9.45 -5.34 7.92
CA LEU A 106 -9.51 -5.15 9.36
C LEU A 106 -8.92 -6.35 10.09
N GLU A 107 -9.33 -7.56 9.70
CA GLU A 107 -8.74 -8.79 10.22
C GLU A 107 -7.26 -8.88 9.86
N ALA A 108 -6.87 -8.48 8.64
CA ALA A 108 -5.47 -8.42 8.25
C ALA A 108 -4.65 -7.50 9.17
N SER A 109 -5.12 -6.28 9.43
CA SER A 109 -4.45 -5.36 10.35
C SER A 109 -4.35 -5.93 11.77
N SER A 110 -5.39 -6.60 12.27
CA SER A 110 -5.36 -7.26 13.59
C SER A 110 -4.25 -8.31 13.65
N ASN A 111 -4.19 -9.21 12.66
CA ASN A 111 -3.16 -10.25 12.58
C ASN A 111 -1.74 -9.65 12.49
N ILE A 112 -1.55 -8.56 11.75
CA ILE A 112 -0.25 -7.89 11.68
C ILE A 112 0.12 -7.26 13.04
N GLY A 113 -0.85 -6.67 13.74
CA GLY A 113 -0.67 -6.11 15.08
C GLY A 113 -0.21 -7.17 16.08
N ASP A 114 -0.87 -8.33 16.12
CA ASP A 114 -0.49 -9.46 16.98
C ASP A 114 0.97 -9.90 16.73
N CYS A 115 1.40 -9.87 15.47
CA CYS A 115 2.80 -10.09 15.12
C CYS A 115 3.72 -8.97 15.65
N ALA A 116 3.41 -7.70 15.37
CA ALA A 116 4.24 -6.56 15.75
C ALA A 116 4.42 -6.42 17.27
N ASP A 117 3.38 -6.74 18.05
CA ASP A 117 3.39 -6.69 19.51
C ASP A 117 4.19 -7.84 20.13
N SER A 118 4.34 -8.96 19.43
CA SER A 118 5.17 -10.09 19.89
C SER A 118 6.69 -9.82 19.81
N TYR A 119 7.10 -8.89 18.94
CA TYR A 119 8.47 -8.41 18.83
C TYR A 119 8.74 -7.30 19.84
N ASP A 120 9.41 -7.67 20.93
CA ASP A 120 9.89 -6.79 21.99
C ASP A 120 11.35 -7.16 22.33
N GLY A 121 12.15 -6.21 22.80
CA GLY A 121 13.60 -6.38 23.06
C GLY A 121 14.55 -5.60 22.14
N ASP A 122 15.84 -5.65 22.48
CA ASP A 122 16.83 -4.64 22.07
C ASP A 122 17.78 -5.07 20.93
N GLY A 123 17.38 -6.04 20.11
CA GLY A 123 18.17 -6.52 18.98
C GLY A 123 17.87 -5.79 17.66
N LYS A 124 18.87 -5.51 16.83
CA LYS A 124 18.65 -4.94 15.49
C LYS A 124 17.68 -5.78 14.64
N VAL A 125 17.76 -7.11 14.74
CA VAL A 125 16.86 -8.02 14.02
C VAL A 125 15.41 -7.85 14.52
N VAL A 126 15.22 -7.78 15.83
CA VAL A 126 13.92 -7.56 16.47
C VAL A 126 13.34 -6.21 16.07
N GLN A 127 14.14 -5.14 16.12
CA GLN A 127 13.73 -3.79 15.73
C GLN A 127 13.40 -3.69 14.23
N ASP A 128 14.19 -4.31 13.35
CA ASP A 128 13.92 -4.35 11.93
C ASP A 128 12.63 -5.13 11.61
N ALA A 129 12.40 -6.27 12.28
CA ALA A 129 11.19 -7.07 12.12
C ALA A 129 9.95 -6.30 12.58
N LYS A 130 10.01 -5.69 13.77
CA LYS A 130 8.94 -4.82 14.29
C LYS A 130 8.64 -3.67 13.33
N ARG A 131 9.66 -2.94 12.89
CA ARG A 131 9.51 -1.84 11.93
C ARG A 131 8.82 -2.28 10.64
N LEU A 132 9.16 -3.46 10.10
CA LEU A 132 8.53 -3.98 8.90
C LEU A 132 7.08 -4.43 9.14
N ALA A 133 6.78 -5.01 10.31
CA ALA A 133 5.41 -5.34 10.70
C ALA A 133 4.56 -4.06 10.90
N ASP A 134 5.09 -3.04 11.57
CA ASP A 134 4.44 -1.74 11.76
C ASP A 134 4.19 -1.02 10.42
N GLU A 135 5.15 -1.10 9.49
CA GLU A 135 4.98 -0.58 8.13
C GLU A 135 3.86 -1.32 7.38
N ALA A 136 3.79 -2.64 7.50
CA ALA A 136 2.74 -3.45 6.90
C ALA A 136 1.36 -3.17 7.52
N TYR A 137 1.30 -2.99 8.84
CA TYR A 137 0.11 -2.59 9.58
C TYR A 137 -0.41 -1.24 9.08
N THR A 138 0.48 -0.25 9.03
CA THR A 138 0.17 1.11 8.57
C THR A 138 -0.32 1.10 7.13
N ALA A 139 0.36 0.37 6.24
CA ALA A 139 -0.05 0.24 4.84
C ALA A 139 -1.45 -0.38 4.70
N THR A 140 -1.73 -1.43 5.46
CA THR A 140 -3.03 -2.13 5.43
C THR A 140 -4.16 -1.22 5.91
N ASN A 141 -3.95 -0.47 7.01
CA ASN A 141 -4.92 0.50 7.51
C ASN A 141 -5.18 1.65 6.55
N ILE A 142 -4.12 2.23 5.97
CA ILE A 142 -4.27 3.30 4.97
C ILE A 142 -5.08 2.80 3.77
N VAL A 143 -4.78 1.61 3.25
CA VAL A 143 -5.54 1.04 2.13
C VAL A 143 -7.00 0.83 2.50
N ASN A 144 -7.31 0.37 3.71
CA ASN A 144 -8.67 0.24 4.22
C ASN A 144 -9.40 1.59 4.30
N GLU A 145 -8.74 2.62 4.82
CA GLU A 145 -9.26 3.99 4.88
C GLU A 145 -9.58 4.54 3.48
N VAL A 146 -8.67 4.35 2.53
CA VAL A 146 -8.83 4.85 1.15
C VAL A 146 -9.94 4.09 0.42
N ILE A 147 -10.00 2.76 0.55
CA ILE A 147 -11.05 1.94 -0.10
C ILE A 147 -12.46 2.30 0.41
N LYS A 148 -12.59 2.67 1.68
CA LYS A 148 -13.85 3.15 2.28
C LYS A 148 -14.28 4.52 1.74
N LYS A 149 -13.32 5.37 1.36
CA LYS A 149 -13.57 6.71 0.78
C LYS A 149 -13.90 6.66 -0.72
N ALA A 150 -13.40 5.64 -1.42
CA ALA A 150 -13.54 5.49 -2.87
C ALA A 150 -14.89 4.90 -3.29
#